data_AF-A0A3N5MCB9-F1
#
_entry.id   AF-A0A3N5MCB9-F1
#
_cell.length_a   1.000
_cell.length_b   1.000
_cell.length_c   1.000
_cell.angle_alpha   90.00
_cell.angle_beta   90.00
_cell.angle_gamma   90.00
#
_symmetry.space_group_name_H-M   'P 1'
#
loop_
_entity.id
_entity.type
_entity.pdbx_description
1 polymer ?
#
loop_
_entity_poly.entity_id
_entity_poly.type
_entity_poly.pdbx_seq_one_letter_code
_entity_poly.pdbx_strand_id
1 'polypeptide(L)'
;MPWPRRLPGWSTALLAPTKETIMVDLPKKKVGIVSCSGEELAEGTVTRLAALKVLEHLRPSDTVTICLPLFLAGGEADRAFAKFYPTIAVDGCTLRCAARGTEMYSGKPAASIVVSELVAQNGIEKPEGLRRLNDGGMQAVDLTADQIAGRVDELLGRHWNRLTGEFEGPVSEQLPVELVVEEPVVATCSCGSGIPIQKVCIDGQSVTLVGLPLLMQQLKVKGKPPSDDTARELLEMVKVYNQVGASEAEAYMYALLREYRTYLVKEQV
;
A
#
# COMPACT_ATOMS: atom_id res chain seq x y z
N MET A 1 52.45 31.28 -49.58
CA MET A 1 52.12 30.11 -50.42
C MET A 1 53.20 29.05 -50.20
N PRO A 2 52.93 27.73 -50.15
CA PRO A 2 51.65 27.04 -50.36
C PRO A 2 51.26 26.03 -49.23
N TRP A 3 49.94 25.81 -49.07
CA TRP A 3 49.32 24.55 -48.63
C TRP A 3 49.61 23.43 -49.67
N PRO A 4 49.33 22.11 -49.47
CA PRO A 4 48.35 21.44 -48.57
C PRO A 4 48.98 20.18 -47.89
N ARG A 5 48.33 19.34 -47.05
CA ARG A 5 47.22 18.43 -47.33
C ARG A 5 46.62 17.87 -46.04
N ARG A 6 45.28 17.81 -46.05
CA ARG A 6 44.39 17.13 -45.11
C ARG A 6 44.60 15.62 -45.17
N LEU A 7 44.44 14.97 -44.02
CA LEU A 7 43.90 13.61 -43.92
C LEU A 7 42.68 13.66 -42.98
N PRO A 8 41.59 12.93 -43.27
CA PRO A 8 40.34 13.02 -42.53
C PRO A 8 40.38 12.10 -41.31
N GLY A 9 40.29 12.68 -40.11
CA GLY A 9 39.99 11.96 -38.88
C GLY A 9 38.49 11.87 -38.70
N TRP A 10 37.95 10.72 -39.10
CA TRP A 10 36.60 10.23 -38.84
C TRP A 10 36.48 9.98 -37.33
N SER A 11 35.87 10.92 -36.61
CA SER A 11 35.28 10.60 -35.32
C SER A 11 33.78 10.78 -35.48
N THR A 12 33.15 9.66 -35.87
CA THR A 12 31.76 9.39 -35.57
C THR A 12 31.59 9.53 -34.06
N ALA A 13 31.05 10.66 -33.63
CA ALA A 13 30.39 10.76 -32.34
C ALA A 13 29.26 9.74 -32.37
N LEU A 14 29.56 8.52 -31.91
CA LEU A 14 28.59 7.51 -31.54
C LEU A 14 27.78 8.14 -30.40
N LEU A 15 26.67 8.76 -30.78
CA LEU A 15 25.55 9.04 -29.89
C LEU A 15 25.22 7.72 -29.20
N ALA A 16 25.64 7.60 -27.94
CA ALA A 16 25.26 6.49 -27.10
C ALA A 16 23.72 6.41 -27.09
N PRO A 17 23.13 5.23 -27.25
CA PRO A 17 21.68 5.09 -27.19
C PRO A 17 21.22 5.58 -25.82
N THR A 18 20.32 6.57 -25.82
CA THR A 18 19.63 7.03 -24.62
C THR A 18 18.93 5.82 -24.02
N LYS A 19 19.51 5.32 -22.91
CA LYS A 19 19.03 4.15 -22.19
C LYS A 19 17.68 4.52 -21.60
N GLU A 20 16.64 4.11 -22.31
CA GLU A 20 15.25 4.16 -21.91
C GLU A 20 15.16 3.57 -20.50
N THR A 21 14.77 4.42 -19.55
CA THR A 21 14.72 4.07 -18.14
C THR A 21 13.44 3.28 -17.92
N ILE A 22 13.53 1.95 -17.97
CA ILE A 22 12.41 1.09 -17.58
C ILE A 22 12.36 1.09 -16.06
N MET A 23 11.52 1.98 -15.51
CA MET A 23 11.12 1.95 -14.10
C MET A 23 10.22 0.73 -13.88
N VAL A 24 10.56 -0.11 -12.91
CA VAL A 24 9.65 -1.14 -12.42
C VAL A 24 8.57 -0.43 -11.62
N ASP A 25 7.37 -0.33 -12.18
CA ASP A 25 6.22 0.32 -11.57
C ASP A 25 5.72 -0.52 -10.38
N LEU A 26 6.15 -0.17 -9.17
CA LEU A 26 5.57 -0.71 -7.94
C LEU A 26 4.17 -0.12 -7.80
N PRO A 27 3.14 -0.91 -7.43
CA PRO A 27 1.78 -0.41 -7.29
C PRO A 27 1.78 0.83 -6.39
N LYS A 28 1.14 1.91 -6.85
CA LYS A 28 1.02 3.19 -6.12
C LYS A 28 0.79 2.91 -4.64
N LYS A 29 1.65 3.44 -3.75
CA LYS A 29 1.47 3.31 -2.31
C LYS A 29 0.08 3.83 -1.95
N LYS A 30 -0.80 2.93 -1.49
CA LYS A 30 -2.12 3.26 -0.97
C LYS A 30 -2.14 3.17 0.55
N VAL A 31 -3.09 3.87 1.15
CA VAL A 31 -3.37 3.82 2.58
C VAL A 31 -4.68 3.05 2.82
N GLY A 32 -4.64 2.06 3.70
CA GLY A 32 -5.83 1.32 4.13
C GLY A 32 -6.59 2.07 5.20
N ILE A 33 -7.92 2.04 5.14
CA ILE A 33 -8.81 2.59 6.16
C ILE A 33 -9.65 1.44 6.70
N VAL A 34 -9.44 1.07 7.97
CA VAL A 34 -10.26 0.07 8.65
C VAL A 34 -11.25 0.82 9.55
N SER A 35 -12.51 0.94 9.11
CA SER A 35 -13.57 1.49 9.96
C SER A 35 -14.17 0.40 10.84
N CYS A 36 -14.41 0.70 12.12
CA CYS A 36 -15.18 -0.21 12.96
C CYS A 36 -16.62 -0.33 12.43
N SER A 37 -17.23 -1.51 12.60
CA SER A 37 -18.63 -1.73 12.18
C SER A 37 -19.59 -0.87 13.01
N GLY A 38 -19.38 -0.88 14.33
CA GLY A 38 -20.10 -0.07 15.32
C GLY A 38 -21.62 0.01 15.09
N GLU A 39 -22.23 -1.09 14.65
CA GLU A 39 -23.62 -1.14 14.16
C GLU A 39 -24.66 -0.75 15.22
N GLU A 40 -24.28 -0.81 16.49
CA GLU A 40 -25.14 -0.50 17.64
C GLU A 40 -24.98 0.96 18.13
N LEU A 41 -24.07 1.75 17.54
CA LEU A 41 -23.73 3.10 17.98
C LEU A 41 -23.74 4.10 16.81
N ALA A 42 -24.16 5.33 17.09
CA ALA A 42 -24.16 6.40 16.08
C ALA A 42 -22.72 6.71 15.61
N GLU A 43 -21.75 6.67 16.53
CA GLU A 43 -20.33 6.86 16.23
C GLU A 43 -19.78 5.78 15.29
N GLY A 44 -20.33 4.56 15.30
CA GLY A 44 -20.01 3.53 14.32
C GLY A 44 -20.56 3.80 12.92
N THR A 45 -21.64 4.57 12.84
CA THR A 45 -22.13 5.09 11.55
C THR A 45 -21.23 6.23 11.07
N VAL A 46 -20.76 7.07 12.00
CA VAL A 46 -19.78 8.12 11.70
C VAL A 46 -18.49 7.53 11.11
N THR A 47 -17.92 6.46 11.70
CA THR A 47 -16.69 5.84 11.17
C THR A 47 -16.85 5.36 9.73
N ARG A 48 -17.96 4.67 9.43
CA ARG A 48 -18.25 4.11 8.09
C ARG A 48 -18.47 5.20 7.06
N LEU A 49 -19.26 6.23 7.40
CA LEU A 49 -19.52 7.36 6.49
C LEU A 49 -18.29 8.22 6.28
N ALA A 50 -17.46 8.44 7.31
CA ALA A 50 -16.21 9.17 7.17
C ALA A 50 -15.22 8.42 6.27
N ALA A 51 -15.07 7.10 6.46
CA ALA A 51 -14.24 6.27 5.59
C ALA A 51 -14.73 6.29 4.14
N LEU A 52 -16.06 6.20 3.93
CA LEU A 52 -16.66 6.29 2.60
C LEU A 52 -16.40 7.65 1.95
N LYS A 53 -16.59 8.75 2.67
CA LYS A 53 -16.32 10.12 2.19
C LYS A 53 -14.87 10.27 1.75
N VAL A 54 -13.92 9.72 2.51
CA VAL A 54 -12.49 9.75 2.11
C VAL A 54 -12.27 8.95 0.84
N LEU A 55 -12.83 7.75 0.77
CA LEU A 55 -12.69 6.84 -0.36
C LEU A 55 -13.31 7.40 -1.65
N GLU A 56 -14.45 8.10 -1.57
CA GLU A 56 -15.17 8.55 -2.76
C GLU A 56 -14.83 9.99 -3.17
N HIS A 57 -14.48 10.86 -2.21
CA HIS A 57 -14.41 12.30 -2.46
C HIS A 57 -13.07 12.93 -2.13
N LEU A 58 -12.40 12.50 -1.05
CA LEU A 58 -11.17 13.17 -0.62
C LEU A 58 -9.92 12.55 -1.25
N ARG A 59 -9.76 11.23 -1.20
CA ARG A 59 -8.54 10.52 -1.62
C ARG A 59 -8.83 9.22 -2.42
N PRO A 60 -9.66 9.27 -3.47
CA PRO A 60 -10.12 8.07 -4.17
C PRO A 60 -9.00 7.24 -4.83
N SER A 61 -7.94 7.90 -5.28
CA SER A 61 -6.80 7.21 -5.92
C SER A 61 -5.75 6.70 -4.93
N ASP A 62 -5.76 7.22 -3.70
CA ASP A 62 -4.71 7.03 -2.71
C ASP A 62 -5.14 6.14 -1.54
N THR A 63 -6.43 5.80 -1.44
CA THR A 63 -6.99 5.04 -0.32
C THR A 63 -7.70 3.77 -0.75
N VAL A 64 -7.83 2.84 0.20
CA VAL A 64 -8.71 1.67 0.13
C VAL A 64 -9.44 1.52 1.45
N THR A 65 -10.66 0.98 1.40
CA THR A 65 -11.38 0.60 2.63
C THR A 65 -11.19 -0.87 2.93
N ILE A 66 -11.11 -1.21 4.21
CA ILE A 66 -11.02 -2.58 4.73
C ILE A 66 -12.26 -2.85 5.57
N CYS A 67 -12.99 -3.90 5.22
CA CYS A 67 -14.18 -4.33 5.93
C CYS A 67 -13.78 -5.06 7.22
N LEU A 68 -13.94 -4.41 8.38
CA LEU A 68 -13.56 -5.01 9.66
C LEU A 68 -14.20 -6.39 9.91
N PRO A 69 -15.51 -6.63 9.66
CA PRO A 69 -16.09 -7.97 9.79
C PRO A 69 -15.37 -9.05 8.98
N LEU A 70 -15.08 -8.79 7.70
CA LEU A 70 -14.38 -9.75 6.84
C LEU A 70 -12.93 -9.92 7.29
N PHE A 71 -12.28 -8.83 7.66
CA PHE A 71 -10.93 -8.83 8.19
C PHE A 71 -10.81 -9.73 9.44
N LEU A 72 -11.76 -9.60 10.39
CA LEU A 72 -11.81 -10.44 11.59
C LEU A 72 -12.15 -11.90 11.25
N ALA A 73 -13.01 -12.14 10.26
CA ALA A 73 -13.42 -13.47 9.82
C ALA A 73 -12.35 -14.26 9.04
N GLY A 74 -11.18 -13.67 8.77
CA GLY A 74 -10.10 -14.36 8.05
C GLY A 74 -9.87 -13.89 6.62
N GLY A 75 -10.34 -12.69 6.25
CA GLY A 75 -10.09 -12.10 4.94
C GLY A 75 -8.60 -11.93 4.66
N GLU A 76 -7.98 -12.91 3.99
CA GLU A 76 -6.53 -12.97 3.78
C GLU A 76 -6.02 -11.77 2.98
N ALA A 77 -6.75 -11.34 1.95
CA ALA A 77 -6.37 -10.19 1.13
C ALA A 77 -6.31 -8.90 1.95
N ASP A 78 -7.31 -8.63 2.80
CA ASP A 78 -7.36 -7.43 3.63
C ASP A 78 -6.28 -7.46 4.73
N ARG A 79 -6.03 -8.65 5.31
CA ARG A 79 -4.93 -8.85 6.28
C ARG A 79 -3.57 -8.66 5.66
N ALA A 80 -3.36 -9.16 4.44
CA ALA A 80 -2.13 -8.94 3.67
C ALA A 80 -1.92 -7.47 3.39
N PHE A 81 -2.96 -6.79 2.90
CA PHE A 81 -2.91 -5.37 2.64
C PHE A 81 -2.49 -4.61 3.90
N ALA A 82 -3.18 -4.81 5.02
CA ALA A 82 -2.91 -4.09 6.26
C ALA A 82 -1.52 -4.39 6.87
N LYS A 83 -0.90 -5.50 6.47
CA LYS A 83 0.45 -5.88 6.92
C LYS A 83 1.55 -5.21 6.11
N PHE A 84 1.32 -4.97 4.83
CA PHE A 84 2.33 -4.40 3.92
C PHE A 84 2.14 -2.92 3.62
N TYR A 85 0.92 -2.41 3.80
CA TYR A 85 0.57 -1.02 3.51
C TYR A 85 0.15 -0.28 4.79
N PRO A 86 0.48 1.02 4.90
CA PRO A 86 0.07 1.82 6.04
C PRO A 86 -1.44 1.80 6.16
N THR A 87 -1.93 1.53 7.37
CA THR A 87 -3.35 1.36 7.63
C THR A 87 -3.79 2.21 8.82
N ILE A 88 -4.84 3.00 8.61
CA ILE A 88 -5.48 3.84 9.60
C ILE A 88 -6.67 3.09 10.18
N ALA A 89 -6.69 2.89 11.49
CA ALA A 89 -7.84 2.36 12.20
C ALA A 89 -8.76 3.50 12.66
N VAL A 90 -10.05 3.41 12.35
CA VAL A 90 -11.07 4.40 12.69
C VAL A 90 -12.14 3.73 13.54
N ASP A 91 -12.20 4.08 14.82
CA ASP A 91 -13.03 3.43 15.82
C ASP A 91 -14.11 4.39 16.35
N GLY A 92 -15.35 3.90 16.47
CA GLY A 92 -16.46 4.68 17.01
C GLY A 92 -16.33 4.94 18.51
N CYS A 93 -15.68 4.03 19.23
CA CYS A 93 -15.57 4.07 20.69
C CYS A 93 -14.21 3.56 21.19
N THR A 94 -13.98 3.69 22.50
CA THR A 94 -12.72 3.34 23.16
C THR A 94 -12.44 1.83 23.23
N LEU A 95 -13.38 0.97 22.83
CA LEU A 95 -13.13 -0.46 22.67
C LEU A 95 -12.12 -0.77 21.57
N ARG A 96 -11.99 0.14 20.59
CA ARG A 96 -10.96 0.12 19.55
C ARG A 96 -10.92 -1.18 18.74
N CYS A 97 -12.08 -1.66 18.31
CA CYS A 97 -12.21 -2.94 17.61
C CYS A 97 -11.38 -2.99 16.31
N ALA A 98 -11.37 -1.90 15.53
CA ALA A 98 -10.59 -1.82 14.30
C ALA A 98 -9.09 -1.80 14.59
N ALA A 99 -8.64 -0.97 15.53
CA ALA A 99 -7.22 -0.91 15.86
C ALA A 99 -6.70 -2.23 16.44
N ARG A 100 -7.44 -2.83 17.37
CA ARG A 100 -7.08 -4.11 18.00
C ARG A 100 -7.10 -5.27 17.01
N GLY A 101 -8.10 -5.32 16.14
CA GLY A 101 -8.17 -6.32 15.07
C GLY A 101 -6.97 -6.22 14.14
N THR A 102 -6.69 -5.00 13.66
CA THR A 102 -5.54 -4.73 12.78
C THR A 102 -4.23 -5.12 13.46
N GLU A 103 -4.00 -4.72 14.71
CA GLU A 103 -2.80 -5.05 15.47
C GLU A 103 -2.62 -6.57 15.65
N MET A 104 -3.70 -7.27 15.98
CA MET A 104 -3.69 -8.72 16.18
C MET A 104 -3.31 -9.51 14.92
N TYR A 105 -3.82 -9.11 13.75
CA TYR A 105 -3.70 -9.92 12.53
C TYR A 105 -2.68 -9.39 11.50
N SER A 106 -2.35 -8.10 11.54
CA SER A 106 -1.53 -7.44 10.53
C SER A 106 -0.44 -6.52 11.10
N GLY A 107 -0.40 -6.32 12.41
CA GLY A 107 0.54 -5.43 13.07
C GLY A 107 -0.05 -4.05 13.38
N LYS A 108 0.72 -3.22 14.10
CA LYS A 108 0.21 -1.96 14.66
C LYS A 108 -0.28 -1.01 13.55
N PRO A 109 -1.50 -0.45 13.64
CA PRO A 109 -1.97 0.58 12.74
C PRO A 109 -1.01 1.77 12.66
N ALA A 110 -0.85 2.32 11.47
CA ALA A 110 -0.02 3.50 11.24
C ALA A 110 -0.60 4.76 11.91
N ALA A 111 -1.94 4.83 12.01
CA ALA A 111 -2.64 5.80 12.82
C ALA A 111 -3.93 5.18 13.41
N SER A 112 -4.42 5.77 14.49
CA SER A 112 -5.68 5.37 15.14
C SER A 112 -6.47 6.62 15.51
N ILE A 113 -7.76 6.62 15.13
CA ILE A 113 -8.72 7.70 15.40
C ILE A 113 -9.90 7.11 16.16
N VAL A 114 -10.33 7.79 17.23
CA VAL A 114 -11.53 7.41 17.99
C VAL A 114 -12.56 8.53 17.91
N VAL A 115 -13.68 8.27 17.24
CA VAL A 115 -14.72 9.27 16.97
C VAL A 115 -15.30 9.84 18.25
N SER A 116 -15.59 9.02 19.27
CA SER A 116 -16.11 9.52 20.55
C SER A 116 -15.16 10.50 21.24
N GLU A 117 -13.84 10.29 21.12
CA GLU A 117 -12.84 11.21 21.67
C GLU A 117 -12.82 12.51 20.86
N LEU A 118 -12.89 12.42 19.53
CA LEU A 118 -12.88 13.56 18.62
C LEU A 118 -14.12 14.45 18.77
N VAL A 119 -15.31 13.86 18.90
CA VAL A 119 -16.56 14.58 19.20
C VAL A 119 -16.43 15.36 20.52
N ALA A 120 -15.94 14.70 21.58
CA ALA A 120 -15.77 15.33 22.89
C ALA A 120 -14.74 16.47 22.86
N GLN A 121 -13.59 16.27 22.19
CA GLN A 121 -12.52 17.26 22.09
C GLN A 121 -12.92 18.51 21.31
N ASN A 122 -13.82 18.37 20.34
CA ASN A 122 -14.24 19.47 19.47
C ASN A 122 -15.60 20.06 19.89
N GLY A 123 -16.19 19.59 21.00
CA GLY A 123 -17.48 20.08 21.49
C GLY A 123 -18.62 19.88 20.51
N ILE A 124 -18.54 18.86 19.65
CA ILE A 124 -19.59 18.54 18.67
C ILE A 124 -20.79 17.97 19.41
N GLU A 125 -22.00 18.34 18.97
CA GLU A 125 -23.23 17.73 19.47
C GLU A 125 -23.15 16.20 19.34
N LYS A 126 -23.61 15.50 20.38
CA LYS A 126 -23.52 14.04 20.42
C LYS A 126 -24.16 13.44 19.15
N PRO A 127 -23.43 12.58 18.40
CA PRO A 127 -24.01 11.87 17.28
C PRO A 127 -25.18 11.00 17.73
N GLU A 128 -26.28 11.08 17.00
CA GLU A 128 -27.47 10.26 17.21
C GLU A 128 -27.97 9.67 15.90
N GLY A 129 -28.59 8.48 15.98
CA GLY A 129 -29.15 7.77 14.84
C GLY A 129 -28.18 6.76 14.21
N LEU A 130 -28.69 5.56 13.92
CA LEU A 130 -27.90 4.45 13.34
C LEU A 130 -27.93 4.41 11.81
N ARG A 131 -29.03 4.86 11.20
CA ARG A 131 -29.19 4.90 9.73
C ARG A 131 -29.07 6.31 9.18
N ARG A 132 -29.55 7.29 9.94
CA ARG A 132 -29.54 8.70 9.59
C ARG A 132 -29.05 9.46 10.79
N LEU A 133 -27.88 10.06 10.64
CA LEU A 133 -27.28 10.87 11.69
C LEU A 133 -28.05 12.19 11.85
N ASN A 134 -28.04 12.72 13.07
CA ASN A 134 -28.36 14.12 13.34
C ASN A 134 -27.25 15.05 12.79
N ASP A 135 -27.46 16.36 12.90
CA ASP A 135 -26.51 17.35 12.39
C ASP A 135 -25.15 17.25 13.10
N GLY A 136 -25.12 17.02 14.41
CA GLY A 136 -23.89 16.71 15.16
C GLY A 136 -23.15 15.48 14.63
N GLY A 137 -23.88 14.42 14.28
CA GLY A 137 -23.29 13.24 13.65
C GLY A 137 -22.72 13.53 12.26
N MET A 138 -23.39 14.34 11.44
CA MET A 138 -22.86 14.75 10.13
C MET A 138 -21.62 15.64 10.26
N GLN A 139 -21.59 16.56 11.23
CA GLN A 139 -20.39 17.33 11.56
C GLN A 139 -19.23 16.43 12.01
N ALA A 140 -19.52 15.40 12.82
CA ALA A 140 -18.52 14.42 13.23
C ALA A 140 -17.99 13.60 12.05
N VAL A 141 -18.84 13.27 11.05
CA VAL A 141 -18.41 12.62 9.80
C VAL A 141 -17.41 13.50 9.06
N ASP A 142 -17.73 14.77 8.87
CA ASP A 142 -16.87 15.71 8.14
C ASP A 142 -15.52 15.88 8.82
N LEU A 143 -15.52 16.14 10.14
CA LEU A 143 -14.29 16.29 10.91
C LEU A 143 -13.44 15.01 10.92
N THR A 144 -14.08 13.85 11.08
CA THR A 144 -13.37 12.56 11.06
C THR A 144 -12.77 12.29 9.69
N ALA A 145 -13.51 12.56 8.60
CA ALA A 145 -13.03 12.38 7.23
C ALA A 145 -11.81 13.28 6.94
N ASP A 146 -11.86 14.53 7.37
CA ASP A 146 -10.74 15.47 7.21
C ASP A 146 -9.50 15.03 7.99
N GLN A 147 -9.69 14.46 9.19
CA GLN A 147 -8.58 13.93 9.97
C GLN A 147 -7.98 12.67 9.32
N ILE A 148 -8.81 11.77 8.78
CA ILE A 148 -8.33 10.61 8.02
C ILE A 148 -7.55 11.07 6.80
N ALA A 149 -8.08 12.01 6.01
CA ALA A 149 -7.41 12.54 4.82
C ALA A 149 -6.04 13.16 5.16
N GLY A 150 -5.96 13.97 6.22
CA GLY A 150 -4.68 14.52 6.68
C GLY A 150 -3.67 13.42 7.07
N ARG A 151 -4.12 12.34 7.73
CA ARG A 151 -3.25 11.19 8.03
C ARG A 151 -2.82 10.43 6.78
N VAL A 152 -3.68 10.31 5.77
CA VAL A 152 -3.31 9.73 4.47
C VAL A 152 -2.20 10.54 3.83
N ASP A 153 -2.34 11.86 3.80
CA ASP A 153 -1.36 12.79 3.24
C ASP A 153 0.00 12.67 3.94
N GLU A 154 -0.01 12.70 5.28
CA GLU A 154 1.19 12.48 6.11
C GLU A 154 1.88 11.15 5.79
N LEU A 155 1.11 10.06 5.69
CA LEU A 155 1.64 8.71 5.44
C LEU A 155 2.18 8.53 4.02
N LEU A 156 1.67 9.29 3.06
CA LEU A 156 2.14 9.30 1.68
C LEU A 156 3.23 10.35 1.43
N GLY A 157 3.54 11.20 2.42
CA GLY A 157 4.50 12.28 2.28
C GLY A 157 4.07 13.38 1.31
N ARG A 158 2.75 13.57 1.15
CA ARG A 158 2.16 14.64 0.32
C ARG A 158 1.54 15.69 1.24
N HIS A 159 1.64 16.97 0.93
CA HIS A 159 0.95 18.03 1.69
C HIS A 159 -0.30 18.45 0.91
N TRP A 160 -1.49 18.47 1.52
CA TRP A 160 -2.74 18.88 0.84
C TRP A 160 -3.17 20.30 1.22
N ASN A 161 -3.34 21.15 0.21
CA ASN A 161 -3.86 22.49 0.39
C ASN A 161 -5.40 22.50 0.35
N ARG A 162 -6.00 22.83 1.50
CA ARG A 162 -7.45 22.87 1.70
C ARG A 162 -8.17 24.00 0.95
N LEU A 163 -7.48 25.04 0.50
CA LEU A 163 -8.06 26.18 -0.22
C LEU A 163 -8.17 25.93 -1.72
N THR A 164 -7.22 25.19 -2.29
CA THR A 164 -7.19 24.89 -3.73
C THR A 164 -7.73 23.51 -4.07
N GLY A 165 -7.79 22.60 -3.08
CA GLY A 165 -8.14 21.20 -3.34
C GLY A 165 -7.04 20.46 -4.10
N GLU A 166 -5.78 20.88 -3.93
CA GLU A 166 -4.61 20.33 -4.63
C GLU A 166 -3.48 20.02 -3.64
N PHE A 167 -2.54 19.15 -4.04
CA PHE A 167 -1.34 18.86 -3.25
C PHE A 167 -0.26 19.94 -3.47
N GLU A 168 0.41 20.37 -2.40
CA GLU A 168 1.61 21.20 -2.42
C GLU A 168 2.87 20.33 -2.30
N GLY A 169 3.82 20.51 -3.22
CA GLY A 169 5.08 19.76 -3.29
C GLY A 169 5.30 19.17 -4.68
N PRO A 170 6.54 18.77 -5.04
CA PRO A 170 6.87 18.45 -6.42
C PRO A 170 6.03 17.27 -6.88
N VAL A 171 5.09 17.57 -7.77
CA VAL A 171 4.48 16.60 -8.66
C VAL A 171 5.65 15.99 -9.42
N SER A 172 5.92 14.70 -9.21
CA SER A 172 6.68 13.96 -10.22
C SER A 172 5.74 13.85 -11.43
N GLU A 173 5.66 14.93 -12.20
CA GLU A 173 5.10 14.91 -13.53
C GLU A 173 5.95 13.95 -14.34
N GLN A 174 5.36 12.83 -14.71
CA GLN A 174 5.67 12.09 -15.92
C GLN A 174 4.36 11.48 -16.42
N LEU A 175 3.62 12.32 -17.15
CA LEU A 175 2.93 12.12 -18.43
C LEU A 175 2.05 10.86 -18.67
N PRO A 176 1.03 10.97 -19.54
CA PRO A 176 -0.01 9.95 -19.71
C PRO A 176 0.57 8.70 -20.37
N VAL A 177 0.46 7.55 -19.69
CA VAL A 177 0.82 6.26 -20.25
C VAL A 177 -0.31 5.82 -21.20
N GLU A 178 -0.05 5.94 -22.50
CA GLU A 178 -0.80 5.22 -23.53
C GLU A 178 -0.78 3.72 -23.23
N LEU A 179 -1.93 3.09 -23.43
CA LEU A 179 -2.19 1.67 -23.22
C LEU A 179 -1.19 0.79 -23.97
N VAL A 180 -0.12 0.38 -23.30
CA VAL A 180 0.64 -0.81 -23.65
C VAL A 180 0.19 -1.92 -22.71
N VAL A 181 -0.58 -2.83 -23.28
CA VAL A 181 -1.09 -4.03 -22.60
C VAL A 181 0.06 -5.02 -22.47
N GLU A 182 0.82 -4.94 -21.39
CA GLU A 182 1.61 -6.06 -20.90
C GLU A 182 1.07 -6.48 -19.53
N GLU A 183 0.74 -7.77 -19.41
CA GLU A 183 -0.14 -8.34 -18.39
C GLU A 183 0.22 -7.94 -16.95
N PRO A 184 -0.64 -7.19 -16.23
CA PRO A 184 -0.53 -7.09 -14.80
C PRO A 184 -1.28 -8.30 -14.23
N VAL A 185 -0.60 -9.43 -14.05
CA VAL A 185 -1.19 -10.49 -13.24
C VAL A 185 -1.15 -9.92 -11.82
N VAL A 186 -2.32 -9.56 -11.31
CA VAL A 186 -2.56 -8.91 -10.01
C VAL A 186 -3.47 -9.86 -9.24
N ALA A 187 -3.15 -10.17 -7.98
CA ALA A 187 -4.16 -10.77 -7.11
C ALA A 187 -5.15 -9.66 -6.73
N THR A 188 -6.24 -9.55 -7.49
CA THR A 188 -7.21 -8.48 -7.36
C THR A 188 -7.97 -8.61 -6.05
N CYS A 189 -7.71 -7.71 -5.10
CA CYS A 189 -8.62 -7.47 -3.98
C CYS A 189 -9.96 -6.96 -4.53
N SER A 190 -11.07 -7.14 -3.81
CA SER A 190 -12.41 -6.66 -4.20
C SER A 190 -12.46 -5.15 -4.53
N CYS A 191 -11.46 -4.37 -4.06
CA CYS A 191 -11.30 -2.95 -4.34
C CYS A 191 -10.32 -2.62 -5.50
N GLY A 192 -9.84 -3.61 -6.26
CA GLY A 192 -8.96 -3.40 -7.42
C GLY A 192 -7.51 -3.01 -7.11
N SER A 193 -7.11 -2.95 -5.83
CA SER A 193 -5.80 -2.39 -5.42
C SER A 193 -4.68 -3.43 -5.37
N GLY A 194 -4.76 -4.45 -6.22
CA GLY A 194 -4.26 -5.79 -5.90
C GLY A 194 -2.79 -5.90 -5.50
N ILE A 195 -2.54 -6.97 -4.75
CA ILE A 195 -1.22 -7.25 -4.19
C ILE A 195 -0.30 -7.69 -5.33
N PRO A 196 0.92 -7.14 -5.43
CA PRO A 196 1.84 -7.52 -6.50
C PRO A 196 2.17 -9.00 -6.38
N ILE A 197 2.05 -9.72 -7.49
CA ILE A 197 2.45 -11.13 -7.58
C ILE A 197 3.67 -11.26 -8.47
N GLN A 198 4.50 -12.26 -8.20
CA GLN A 198 5.69 -12.55 -8.97
C GLN A 198 5.72 -14.04 -9.32
N LYS A 199 5.93 -14.37 -10.59
CA LYS A 199 6.19 -15.75 -11.01
C LYS A 199 7.63 -16.11 -10.67
N VAL A 200 7.82 -17.21 -9.97
CA VAL A 200 9.11 -17.74 -9.53
C VAL A 200 9.23 -19.19 -9.95
N CYS A 201 10.38 -19.56 -10.50
CA CYS A 201 10.69 -20.95 -10.82
C CYS A 201 11.19 -21.67 -9.56
N ILE A 202 10.43 -22.68 -9.11
CA ILE A 202 10.71 -23.53 -7.94
C ILE A 202 10.71 -24.98 -8.44
N ASP A 203 11.84 -25.67 -8.33
CA ASP A 203 12.03 -27.05 -8.85
C ASP A 203 11.54 -27.27 -10.29
N GLY A 204 11.77 -26.28 -11.16
CA GLY A 204 11.37 -26.32 -12.56
C GLY A 204 9.88 -26.02 -12.81
N GLN A 205 9.09 -25.80 -11.76
CA GLN A 205 7.70 -25.37 -11.85
C GLN A 205 7.59 -23.86 -11.70
N SER A 206 6.77 -23.23 -12.55
CA SER A 206 6.45 -21.81 -12.44
C SER A 206 5.36 -21.61 -11.40
N VAL A 207 5.72 -21.09 -10.23
CA VAL A 207 4.81 -20.79 -9.11
C VAL A 207 4.55 -19.28 -9.05
N THR A 208 3.30 -18.87 -8.85
CA THR A 208 2.95 -17.46 -8.65
C THR A 208 2.92 -17.14 -7.16
N LEU A 209 3.80 -16.25 -6.70
CA LEU A 209 3.89 -15.84 -5.30
C LEU A 209 3.26 -14.46 -5.08
N VAL A 210 2.27 -14.40 -4.20
CA VAL A 210 1.58 -13.18 -3.76
C VAL A 210 2.46 -12.42 -2.76
N GLY A 211 2.67 -11.13 -3.02
CA GLY A 211 3.34 -10.20 -2.11
C GLY A 211 4.87 -10.31 -2.07
N LEU A 212 5.47 -11.19 -2.87
CA LEU A 212 6.92 -11.42 -2.85
C LEU A 212 7.76 -10.14 -3.03
N PRO A 213 7.45 -9.22 -3.98
CA PRO A 213 8.19 -7.97 -4.10
C PRO A 213 8.18 -7.11 -2.82
N LEU A 214 7.04 -7.04 -2.14
CA LEU A 214 6.89 -6.26 -0.90
C LEU A 214 7.65 -6.91 0.26
N LEU A 215 7.65 -8.24 0.33
CA LEU A 215 8.42 -8.99 1.33
C LEU A 215 9.93 -8.77 1.18
N MET A 216 10.42 -8.76 -0.06
CA MET A 216 11.81 -8.47 -0.37
C MET A 216 12.17 -7.01 -0.04
N GLN A 217 11.29 -6.05 -0.36
CA GLN A 217 11.48 -4.65 0.01
C GLN A 217 11.56 -4.48 1.54
N GLN A 218 10.68 -5.15 2.29
CA GLN A 218 10.68 -5.12 3.75
C GLN A 218 12.01 -5.63 4.34
N LEU A 219 12.55 -6.73 3.80
CA LEU A 219 13.85 -7.27 4.25
C LEU A 219 15.02 -6.33 3.91
N LYS A 220 14.98 -5.68 2.74
CA LYS A 220 15.96 -4.67 2.33
C LYS A 220 15.94 -3.47 3.27
N VAL A 221 14.76 -2.93 3.58
CA VAL A 221 14.59 -1.79 4.52
C VAL A 221 15.11 -2.16 5.92
N LYS A 222 14.99 -3.43 6.32
CA LYS A 222 15.56 -3.96 7.58
C LYS A 222 17.07 -4.26 7.50
N GLY A 223 17.72 -4.05 6.35
CA GLY A 223 19.15 -4.30 6.15
C GLY A 223 19.54 -5.79 6.21
N LYS A 224 18.61 -6.72 5.95
CA LYS A 224 18.86 -8.16 6.06
C LYS A 224 19.69 -8.66 4.86
N PRO A 225 20.87 -9.27 5.07
CA PRO A 225 21.67 -9.80 3.97
C PRO A 225 21.04 -11.06 3.36
N PRO A 226 21.38 -11.43 2.12
CA PRO A 226 20.89 -12.67 1.50
C PRO A 226 21.61 -13.90 2.08
N SER A 227 21.09 -14.40 3.20
CA SER A 227 21.56 -15.60 3.91
C SER A 227 20.44 -16.64 4.07
N ASP A 228 20.79 -17.85 4.50
CA ASP A 228 19.84 -18.94 4.77
C ASP A 228 18.81 -18.56 5.84
N ASP A 229 19.21 -17.75 6.83
CA ASP A 229 18.30 -17.23 7.85
C ASP A 229 17.28 -16.27 7.27
N THR A 230 17.71 -15.38 6.37
CA THR A 230 16.81 -14.48 5.64
C THR A 230 15.88 -15.26 4.71
N ALA A 231 16.36 -16.34 4.07
CA ALA A 231 15.54 -17.22 3.24
C ALA A 231 14.47 -17.94 4.07
N ARG A 232 14.80 -18.38 5.29
CA ARG A 232 13.85 -18.99 6.23
C ARG A 232 12.80 -17.98 6.70
N GLU A 233 13.23 -16.77 7.09
CA GLU A 233 12.33 -15.68 7.46
C GLU A 233 11.39 -15.32 6.29
N LEU A 234 11.93 -15.23 5.07
CA LEU A 234 11.17 -14.95 3.86
C LEU A 234 10.16 -16.07 3.54
N LEU A 235 10.55 -17.34 3.69
CA LEU A 235 9.65 -18.48 3.52
C LEU A 235 8.47 -18.41 4.50
N GLU A 236 8.73 -18.13 5.78
CA GLU A 236 7.65 -18.01 6.78
C GLU A 236 6.70 -16.86 6.44
N MET A 237 7.20 -15.75 5.89
CA MET A 237 6.36 -14.66 5.42
C MET A 237 5.56 -15.02 4.15
N VAL A 238 6.16 -15.77 3.21
CA VAL A 238 5.51 -16.23 1.97
C VAL A 238 4.39 -17.21 2.25
N LYS A 239 4.58 -18.14 3.20
CA LYS A 239 3.57 -19.14 3.62
C LYS A 239 2.26 -18.53 4.12
N VAL A 240 2.28 -17.29 4.59
CA VAL A 240 1.07 -16.59 5.06
C VAL A 240 0.06 -16.39 3.94
N TYR A 241 0.52 -16.27 2.69
CA TYR A 241 -0.33 -15.90 1.54
C TYR A 241 -0.24 -16.89 0.37
N ASN A 242 0.59 -17.93 0.50
CA ASN A 242 0.87 -18.88 -0.56
C ASN A 242 0.84 -20.30 0.01
N GLN A 243 0.18 -21.22 -0.69
CA GLN A 243 0.20 -22.63 -0.32
C GLN A 243 1.57 -23.22 -0.64
N VAL A 244 2.33 -23.54 0.40
CA VAL A 244 3.65 -24.19 0.28
C VAL A 244 3.58 -25.57 0.90
N GLY A 245 3.84 -26.62 0.13
CA GLY A 245 3.89 -27.99 0.66
C GLY A 245 5.02 -28.15 1.68
N ALA A 246 4.79 -28.91 2.75
CA ALA A 246 5.81 -29.15 3.78
C ALA A 246 7.07 -29.84 3.21
N SER A 247 6.91 -30.65 2.16
CA SER A 247 8.00 -31.31 1.43
C SER A 247 8.76 -30.40 0.46
N GLU A 248 8.30 -29.17 0.24
CA GLU A 248 8.84 -28.24 -0.76
C GLU A 248 9.64 -27.10 -0.11
N ALA A 249 9.73 -27.07 1.22
CA ALA A 249 10.31 -25.95 1.97
C ALA A 249 11.74 -25.62 1.55
N GLU A 250 12.59 -26.61 1.30
CA GLU A 250 13.98 -26.40 0.86
C GLU A 250 14.06 -25.79 -0.54
N ALA A 251 13.25 -26.28 -1.48
CA ALA A 251 13.15 -25.76 -2.83
C ALA A 251 12.70 -24.30 -2.85
N TYR A 252 11.70 -23.97 -2.02
CA TYR A 252 11.24 -22.61 -1.84
C TYR A 252 12.33 -21.72 -1.22
N MET A 253 13.03 -22.17 -0.19
CA MET A 253 14.13 -21.37 0.41
C MET A 253 15.20 -21.04 -0.62
N TYR A 254 15.61 -22.02 -1.44
CA TYR A 254 16.60 -21.80 -2.50
C TYR A 254 16.10 -20.79 -3.54
N ALA A 255 14.87 -20.95 -4.02
CA ALA A 255 14.28 -20.04 -4.99
C ALA A 255 14.11 -18.62 -4.44
N LEU A 256 13.57 -18.48 -3.22
CA LEU A 256 13.37 -17.19 -2.56
C LEU A 256 14.69 -16.45 -2.32
N LEU A 257 15.74 -17.16 -1.92
CA LEU A 257 17.07 -16.58 -1.75
C LEU A 257 17.66 -16.09 -3.08
N ARG A 258 17.46 -16.84 -4.17
CA ARG A 258 17.84 -16.43 -5.53
C ARG A 258 17.10 -15.17 -5.97
N GLU A 259 15.78 -15.11 -5.75
CA GLU A 259 14.98 -13.93 -6.08
C GLU A 259 15.39 -12.71 -5.24
N TYR A 260 15.65 -12.89 -3.94
CA TYR A 260 16.07 -11.79 -3.08
C TYR A 260 17.45 -11.25 -3.44
N ARG A 261 18.42 -12.11 -3.79
CA ARG A 261 19.71 -11.67 -4.35
C ARG A 261 19.52 -10.85 -5.61
N THR A 262 18.68 -11.33 -6.52
CA THR A 262 18.36 -10.65 -7.78
C THR A 262 17.71 -9.29 -7.52
N TYR A 263 16.78 -9.22 -6.58
CA TYR A 263 16.14 -7.98 -6.14
C TYR A 263 17.16 -6.97 -5.61
N LEU A 264 18.07 -7.38 -4.73
CA LEU A 264 19.10 -6.49 -4.19
C LEU A 264 20.06 -5.95 -5.27
N VAL A 265 20.44 -6.76 -6.25
CA VAL A 265 21.30 -6.32 -7.37
C VAL A 265 20.57 -5.32 -8.27
N LYS A 266 19.29 -5.56 -8.58
CA LYS A 266 18.46 -4.66 -9.40
C LYS A 266 18.26 -3.28 -8.77
N GLU A 267 18.40 -3.18 -7.46
CA GLU A 267 18.13 -1.99 -6.65
C GLU A 267 19.39 -1.22 -6.20
N GLN A 268 20.59 -1.71 -6.56
CA GLN A 268 21.88 -1.07 -6.29
C GLN A 268 22.44 -0.26 -7.48
N VAL A 269 21.74 -0.25 -8.62
CA VAL A 269 22.11 0.42 -9.88
C VAL A 269 21.05 1.44 -10.22
#